data_AF-M7SE18-F1
#
_entry.id   AF-M7SE18-F1
#
_cell.length_a   1.000
_cell.length_b   1.000
_cell.length_c   1.000
_cell.angle_alpha   90.00
_cell.angle_beta   90.00
_cell.angle_gamma   90.00
#
_symmetry.space_group_name_H-M   'P 1'
#
loop_
_entity.id
_entity.type
_entity.pdbx_description
1 polymer ?
#
loop_
_entity_poly.entity_id
_entity_poly.type
_entity_poly.pdbx_seq_one_letter_code
_entity_poly.pdbx_strand_id
1 'polypeptide(L)'
;MVTGPKSSGKSTFGKLLANRVITHPSRNTKTKRLPDVAILDLDPGQPEYGVPSQISLIRFTEPVLQPSFCHPSSGIGGFEVIRSHSLASISPASDPDLYIEAARDLVTHYRNVLGTSSLIINTPGWIQGTGLDLLTSLISDLRPTEVVYMSQTGPAEAVESLQEACRTTTFSTLPSQAAQYTSRTAAQLRAMQTMSYFHAEADVDNQLMKWNTEPLTTVPPWVVSYAGENRGIFGITLYDYQASPELLADAINGTVLAAVEVESPLAFRDLVNHQAGSRTEDDDNDDDVDTTRMDIDDDNNDNDNSQKPATVLSLDELQKQITTATPAEELPLINGSATTTHGTTLDPRYSRFLGLVLVRGIDVRAKALQLLTPIPAATIEGVGARGGAIVLVSGKLDPASWAYTEDLYYSRHNGDRGGDGGGNGNDENGAGEGEEDELMDGVDDGTDAESSEVEGEDGDGDGESDPSPTPWIEVLHGNQKRGVGSKVWRVRRDLGRTGNAAG
;
A
#
# COMPACT_ATOMS: atom_id res chain seq x y z
N MET A 1 -16.17 -13.61 -10.48
CA MET A 1 -15.86 -12.28 -9.89
C MET A 1 -16.88 -12.01 -8.81
N VAL A 2 -16.43 -11.62 -7.62
CA VAL A 2 -17.29 -11.32 -6.46
C VAL A 2 -17.29 -9.81 -6.26
N THR A 3 -18.46 -9.20 -6.30
CA THR A 3 -18.64 -7.74 -6.16
C THR A 3 -19.84 -7.43 -5.25
N GLY A 4 -20.00 -6.17 -4.84
CA GLY A 4 -21.05 -5.74 -3.91
C GLY A 4 -20.59 -4.67 -2.91
N PRO A 5 -21.54 -4.11 -2.14
CA PRO A 5 -21.27 -3.01 -1.22
C PRO A 5 -20.25 -3.36 -0.14
N LYS A 6 -19.73 -2.33 0.55
CA LYS A 6 -18.89 -2.52 1.74
C LYS A 6 -19.65 -3.35 2.79
N SER A 7 -18.92 -4.16 3.56
CA SER A 7 -19.47 -5.00 4.63
C SER A 7 -20.51 -6.06 4.22
N SER A 8 -20.63 -6.40 2.93
CA SER A 8 -21.59 -7.41 2.46
C SER A 8 -21.13 -8.87 2.58
N GLY A 9 -19.88 -9.11 2.99
CA GLY A 9 -19.30 -10.44 3.14
C GLY A 9 -18.53 -10.97 1.92
N LYS A 10 -18.13 -10.09 0.98
CA LYS A 10 -17.34 -10.47 -0.22
C LYS A 10 -16.10 -11.29 0.11
N SER A 11 -15.25 -10.82 1.02
CA SER A 11 -14.01 -11.50 1.41
C SER A 11 -14.30 -12.87 2.05
N THR A 12 -15.34 -12.96 2.87
CA THR A 12 -15.79 -14.23 3.47
C THR A 12 -16.24 -15.22 2.41
N PHE A 13 -17.09 -14.79 1.47
CA PHE A 13 -17.55 -15.63 0.36
C PHE A 13 -16.39 -16.07 -0.53
N GLY A 14 -15.48 -15.15 -0.87
CA GLY A 14 -14.27 -15.43 -1.65
C GLY A 14 -13.39 -16.49 -0.99
N LYS A 15 -13.13 -16.37 0.32
CA LYS A 15 -12.36 -17.37 1.10
C LYS A 15 -13.05 -18.73 1.14
N LEU A 16 -14.36 -18.78 1.40
CA LEU A 16 -15.12 -20.03 1.40
C LEU A 16 -15.09 -20.71 0.03
N LEU A 17 -15.23 -19.94 -1.04
CA LEU A 17 -15.17 -20.44 -2.42
C LEU A 17 -13.78 -20.99 -2.74
N ALA A 18 -12.72 -20.25 -2.41
CA ALA A 18 -11.34 -20.69 -2.60
C ALA A 18 -11.06 -22.02 -1.89
N ASN A 19 -11.39 -22.08 -0.59
CA ASN A 19 -11.23 -23.29 0.22
C ASN A 19 -12.04 -24.45 -0.33
N ARG A 20 -13.25 -24.20 -0.83
CA ARG A 20 -14.10 -25.23 -1.42
C ARG A 20 -13.50 -25.79 -2.71
N VAL A 21 -12.90 -24.95 -3.56
CA VAL A 21 -12.25 -25.39 -4.80
C VAL A 21 -11.00 -26.21 -4.49
N ILE A 22 -10.13 -25.73 -3.57
CA ILE A 22 -8.89 -26.43 -3.18
C ILE A 22 -9.20 -27.81 -2.55
N THR A 23 -10.22 -27.88 -1.70
CA THR A 23 -10.59 -29.13 -1.00
C THR A 23 -11.51 -30.05 -1.80
N HIS A 24 -11.98 -29.64 -2.99
CA HIS A 24 -12.88 -30.47 -3.76
C HIS A 24 -12.14 -31.71 -4.27
N PRO A 25 -12.64 -32.94 -4.01
CA PRO A 25 -12.02 -34.14 -4.54
C PRO A 25 -12.01 -34.10 -6.06
N SER A 26 -10.82 -34.13 -6.67
CA SER A 26 -10.69 -34.30 -8.12
C SER A 26 -11.20 -35.69 -8.50
N ARG A 27 -12.16 -35.76 -9.44
CA ARG A 27 -12.69 -37.05 -9.95
C ARG A 27 -11.64 -37.86 -10.72
N ASN A 28 -10.45 -37.31 -10.97
CA ASN A 28 -9.38 -37.95 -11.72
C ASN A 28 -8.31 -38.50 -10.78
N THR A 29 -8.48 -39.75 -10.36
CA THR A 29 -7.71 -40.48 -9.35
C THR A 29 -6.25 -40.81 -9.72
N LYS A 30 -5.76 -40.34 -10.87
CA LYS A 30 -4.41 -40.64 -11.36
C LYS A 30 -3.34 -39.66 -10.86
N THR A 31 -3.73 -38.49 -10.39
CA THR A 31 -2.81 -37.48 -9.81
C THR A 31 -3.34 -37.03 -8.46
N LYS A 32 -2.68 -37.41 -7.36
CA LYS A 32 -3.02 -37.02 -5.97
C LYS A 32 -2.82 -35.51 -5.68
N ARG A 33 -2.72 -34.66 -6.69
CA ARG A 33 -2.43 -33.23 -6.50
C ARG A 33 -3.74 -32.49 -6.24
N LEU A 34 -3.77 -31.69 -5.18
CA LEU A 34 -4.86 -30.74 -4.95
C LEU A 34 -4.89 -29.72 -6.10
N PRO A 35 -6.08 -29.24 -6.50
CA PRO A 35 -6.18 -28.19 -7.51
C PRO A 35 -5.63 -26.86 -6.96
N ASP A 36 -4.73 -26.23 -7.71
CA ASP A 36 -4.23 -24.88 -7.43
C ASP A 36 -5.33 -23.85 -7.80
N VAL A 37 -5.54 -22.83 -6.96
CA VAL A 37 -6.52 -21.75 -7.18
C VAL A 37 -5.81 -20.42 -7.30
N ALA A 38 -6.21 -19.61 -8.28
CA ALA A 38 -5.74 -18.23 -8.41
C ALA A 38 -6.73 -17.27 -7.75
N ILE A 39 -6.21 -16.31 -6.99
CA ILE A 39 -6.97 -15.18 -6.46
C ILE A 39 -6.41 -13.91 -7.09
N LEU A 40 -7.29 -13.10 -7.66
CA LEU A 40 -6.99 -11.72 -8.02
C LEU A 40 -7.67 -10.82 -6.98
N ASP A 41 -6.88 -10.27 -6.06
CA ASP A 41 -7.36 -9.36 -5.05
C ASP A 41 -7.17 -7.91 -5.52
N LEU A 42 -8.29 -7.26 -5.86
CA LEU A 42 -8.31 -5.89 -6.38
C LEU A 42 -8.81 -4.88 -5.34
N ASP A 43 -8.92 -5.24 -4.06
CA ASP A 43 -9.30 -4.33 -2.98
C ASP A 43 -8.06 -3.78 -2.24
N PRO A 44 -7.58 -2.55 -2.57
CA PRO A 44 -6.43 -1.96 -1.89
C PRO A 44 -6.73 -1.51 -0.45
N GLY A 45 -8.01 -1.38 -0.08
CA GLY A 45 -8.44 -0.82 1.21
C GLY A 45 -8.55 -1.85 2.31
N GLN A 46 -8.87 -3.10 1.97
CA GLN A 46 -8.86 -4.24 2.91
C GLN A 46 -8.39 -5.50 2.17
N PRO A 47 -7.12 -5.53 1.73
CA PRO A 47 -6.59 -6.68 1.02
C PRO A 47 -6.62 -7.90 1.94
N GLU A 48 -7.06 -9.01 1.39
CA GLU A 48 -7.11 -10.27 2.11
C GLU A 48 -5.71 -10.87 2.24
N TYR A 49 -4.87 -10.69 1.22
CA TYR A 49 -3.54 -11.26 1.13
C TYR A 49 -2.53 -10.18 0.72
N GLY A 50 -1.59 -9.88 1.62
CA GLY A 50 -0.61 -8.81 1.46
C GLY A 50 -0.84 -7.65 2.42
N VAL A 51 -0.57 -6.43 1.97
CA VAL A 51 -0.58 -5.22 2.81
C VAL A 51 -1.49 -4.14 2.22
N PRO A 52 -2.00 -3.19 3.03
CA PRO A 52 -2.83 -2.10 2.52
C PRO A 52 -2.17 -1.34 1.35
N SER A 53 -3.00 -0.84 0.42
CA SER A 53 -2.63 -0.25 -0.89
C SER A 53 -2.19 -1.21 -1.99
N GLN A 54 -2.05 -2.50 -1.67
CA GLN A 54 -1.67 -3.52 -2.63
C GLN A 54 -2.89 -4.07 -3.37
N ILE A 55 -2.73 -4.32 -4.66
CA ILE A 55 -3.55 -5.27 -5.42
C ILE A 55 -2.64 -6.37 -5.97
N SER A 56 -3.14 -7.60 -6.06
CA SER A 56 -2.25 -8.73 -6.36
C SER A 56 -2.91 -9.96 -6.96
N LEU A 57 -2.09 -10.72 -7.68
CA LEU A 57 -2.38 -12.06 -8.16
C LEU A 57 -1.66 -13.07 -7.27
N ILE A 58 -2.41 -13.94 -6.63
CA ILE A 58 -1.90 -14.93 -5.69
C ILE A 58 -2.30 -16.33 -6.15
N ARG A 59 -1.36 -17.29 -6.05
CA ARG A 59 -1.62 -18.72 -6.16
C ARG A 59 -1.82 -19.31 -4.78
N PHE A 60 -2.89 -20.09 -4.59
CA PHE A 60 -3.14 -20.90 -3.40
C PHE A 60 -3.00 -22.38 -3.70
N THR A 61 -2.34 -23.07 -2.80
CA THR A 61 -2.20 -24.54 -2.80
C THR A 61 -2.81 -25.17 -1.55
N GLU A 62 -3.11 -24.39 -0.52
CA GLU A 62 -3.68 -24.85 0.75
C GLU A 62 -4.90 -24.02 1.18
N PRO A 63 -5.81 -24.59 2.00
CA PRO A 63 -6.95 -23.85 2.52
C PRO A 63 -6.54 -22.70 3.45
N VAL A 64 -7.17 -21.54 3.26
CA VAL A 64 -6.97 -20.35 4.08
C VAL A 64 -7.87 -20.41 5.30
N LEU A 65 -7.25 -20.60 6.47
CA LEU A 65 -7.94 -20.74 7.76
C LEU A 65 -7.55 -19.64 8.76
N GLN A 66 -6.97 -18.55 8.26
CA GLN A 66 -6.40 -17.46 9.06
C GLN A 66 -6.97 -16.09 8.64
N PRO A 67 -7.06 -15.12 9.57
CA PRO A 67 -7.36 -13.72 9.25
C PRO A 67 -6.25 -13.06 8.43
N SER A 68 -6.55 -12.00 7.67
CA SER A 68 -5.61 -11.32 6.77
C SER A 68 -4.34 -10.81 7.46
N PHE A 69 -4.42 -10.42 8.73
CA PHE A 69 -3.26 -9.95 9.51
C PHE A 69 -2.36 -11.09 10.02
N CYS A 70 -2.64 -12.35 9.73
CA CYS A 70 -1.80 -13.48 10.12
C CYS A 70 -0.94 -14.04 8.99
N HIS A 71 -1.01 -13.47 7.79
CA HIS A 71 -0.24 -13.93 6.63
C HIS A 71 0.19 -12.77 5.71
N PRO A 72 0.91 -11.77 6.24
CA PRO A 72 1.24 -10.56 5.49
C PRO A 72 2.30 -10.77 4.39
N SER A 73 3.01 -11.90 4.39
CA SER A 73 4.18 -12.14 3.53
C SER A 73 4.00 -13.36 2.62
N SER A 74 4.39 -13.21 1.34
CA SER A 74 4.32 -14.24 0.31
C SER A 74 5.23 -15.45 0.59
N GLY A 75 4.83 -16.64 0.13
CA GLY A 75 5.70 -17.82 0.04
C GLY A 75 5.73 -18.71 1.28
N ILE A 76 4.98 -18.35 2.32
CA ILE A 76 4.86 -19.10 3.58
C ILE A 76 3.38 -19.40 3.82
N GLY A 77 3.03 -20.65 4.16
CA GLY A 77 1.64 -21.02 4.47
C GLY A 77 0.76 -21.31 3.25
N GLY A 78 1.32 -21.90 2.19
CA GLY A 78 0.54 -22.44 1.07
C GLY A 78 -0.04 -21.41 0.11
N PHE A 79 0.49 -20.18 0.10
CA PHE A 79 0.19 -19.18 -0.90
C PHE A 79 1.45 -18.46 -1.41
N GLU A 80 1.38 -18.00 -2.66
CA GLU A 80 2.47 -17.30 -3.34
C GLU A 80 1.91 -16.14 -4.16
N VAL A 81 2.39 -14.94 -3.87
CA VAL A 81 2.14 -13.74 -4.69
C VAL A 81 2.96 -13.87 -5.97
N ILE A 82 2.26 -14.02 -7.10
CA ILE A 82 2.86 -14.12 -8.43
C ILE A 82 3.26 -12.74 -8.96
N ARG A 83 2.38 -11.74 -8.74
CA ARG A 83 2.63 -10.34 -9.08
C ARG A 83 1.73 -9.46 -8.23
N SER A 84 2.22 -8.27 -7.90
CA SER A 84 1.48 -7.27 -7.14
C SER A 84 1.89 -5.87 -7.55
N HIS A 85 0.98 -4.92 -7.33
CA HIS A 85 1.16 -3.50 -7.58
C HIS A 85 0.68 -2.71 -6.37
N SER A 86 1.37 -1.60 -6.06
CA SER A 86 0.91 -0.65 -5.05
C SER A 86 0.32 0.57 -5.75
N LEU A 87 -0.86 0.97 -5.30
CA LEU A 87 -1.49 2.23 -5.70
C LEU A 87 -1.01 3.42 -4.84
N ALA A 88 -0.17 3.14 -3.83
CA ALA A 88 0.21 4.09 -2.78
C ALA A 88 -1.00 4.81 -2.13
N SER A 89 -2.16 4.16 -2.15
CA SER A 89 -3.43 4.66 -1.64
C SER A 89 -4.34 3.50 -1.25
N ILE A 90 -5.18 3.71 -0.24
CA ILE A 90 -6.18 2.72 0.22
C ILE A 90 -7.49 2.77 -0.60
N SER A 91 -7.53 3.57 -1.66
CA SER A 91 -8.72 3.78 -2.49
C SER A 91 -8.37 3.85 -3.98
N PRO A 92 -9.06 3.07 -4.85
CA PRO A 92 -8.90 3.18 -6.31
C PRO A 92 -9.20 4.55 -6.89
N ALA A 93 -9.96 5.41 -6.19
CA ALA A 93 -10.29 6.75 -6.70
C ALA A 93 -9.16 7.76 -6.70
N SER A 94 -8.03 7.44 -6.05
CA SER A 94 -6.83 8.28 -6.12
C SER A 94 -6.27 8.36 -7.53
N ASP A 95 -6.22 7.22 -8.23
CA ASP A 95 -5.80 7.11 -9.63
C ASP A 95 -6.55 5.92 -10.28
N PRO A 96 -7.75 6.16 -10.83
CA PRO A 96 -8.57 5.12 -11.47
C PRO A 96 -7.89 4.47 -12.68
N ASP A 97 -7.08 5.23 -13.41
CA ASP A 97 -6.38 4.76 -14.61
C ASP A 97 -5.27 3.79 -14.22
N LEU A 98 -4.42 4.16 -13.26
CA LEU A 98 -3.41 3.26 -12.70
C LEU A 98 -4.03 1.97 -12.16
N TYR A 99 -5.18 2.06 -11.48
CA TYR A 99 -5.89 0.91 -10.95
C TYR A 99 -6.31 -0.09 -12.04
N ILE A 100 -6.89 0.42 -13.14
CA ILE A 100 -7.30 -0.41 -14.28
C ILE A 100 -6.08 -0.98 -15.02
N GLU A 101 -5.03 -0.19 -15.25
CA GLU A 101 -3.78 -0.65 -15.87
C GLU A 101 -3.13 -1.78 -15.06
N ALA A 102 -3.04 -1.61 -13.75
CA ALA A 102 -2.48 -2.62 -12.85
C ALA A 102 -3.35 -3.88 -12.82
N ALA A 103 -4.68 -3.76 -12.80
CA ALA A 103 -5.58 -4.91 -12.89
C ALA A 103 -5.41 -5.68 -14.23
N ARG A 104 -5.26 -4.97 -15.35
CA ARG A 104 -5.01 -5.58 -16.68
C ARG A 104 -3.67 -6.32 -16.73
N ASP A 105 -2.63 -5.75 -16.12
CA ASP A 105 -1.32 -6.39 -16.03
C ASP A 105 -1.38 -7.68 -15.18
N LEU A 106 -2.06 -7.66 -14.03
CA LEU A 106 -2.25 -8.84 -13.19
C LEU A 106 -3.02 -9.96 -13.92
N VAL A 107 -4.04 -9.60 -14.71
CA VAL A 107 -4.81 -10.57 -15.51
C VAL A 107 -3.97 -11.16 -16.64
N THR A 108 -3.08 -10.36 -17.23
CA THR A 108 -2.12 -10.84 -18.24
C THR A 108 -1.18 -11.88 -17.62
N HIS A 109 -0.67 -11.61 -16.41
CA HIS A 109 0.15 -12.57 -15.67
C HIS A 109 -0.62 -13.83 -15.29
N TYR A 110 -1.89 -13.70 -14.89
CA TYR A 110 -2.76 -14.85 -14.65
C TYR A 110 -2.87 -15.73 -15.90
N ARG A 111 -3.18 -15.14 -17.06
CA ARG A 111 -3.31 -15.89 -18.33
C ARG A 111 -2.00 -16.61 -18.70
N ASN A 112 -0.86 -15.97 -18.47
CA ASN A 112 0.45 -16.50 -18.83
C ASN A 112 0.96 -17.59 -17.87
N VAL A 113 0.72 -17.45 -16.56
CA VAL A 113 1.32 -18.30 -15.51
C VAL A 113 0.34 -19.30 -14.93
N LEU A 114 -0.93 -18.91 -14.76
CA LEU A 114 -1.95 -19.64 -14.01
C LEU A 114 -3.23 -19.90 -14.83
N GLY A 115 -3.18 -19.79 -16.16
CA GLY A 115 -4.36 -19.81 -17.03
C GLY A 115 -5.18 -21.11 -16.99
N THR A 116 -4.62 -22.19 -16.44
CA THR A 116 -5.31 -23.47 -16.22
C THR A 116 -6.03 -23.59 -14.88
N SER A 117 -5.73 -22.69 -13.93
CA SER A 117 -6.29 -22.69 -12.58
C SER A 117 -7.62 -21.92 -12.55
N SER A 118 -8.50 -22.25 -11.60
CA SER A 118 -9.70 -21.44 -11.37
C SER A 118 -9.33 -20.08 -10.80
N LEU A 119 -9.92 -19.00 -11.34
CA LEU A 119 -9.68 -17.63 -10.88
C LEU A 119 -10.88 -17.09 -10.08
N ILE A 120 -10.62 -16.63 -8.86
CA ILE A 120 -11.58 -15.86 -8.05
C ILE A 120 -11.09 -14.42 -8.00
N ILE A 121 -11.94 -13.48 -8.40
CA ILE A 121 -11.63 -12.05 -8.41
C ILE A 121 -12.40 -11.40 -7.27
N ASN A 122 -11.69 -10.80 -6.31
CA ASN A 122 -12.25 -9.97 -5.26
C ASN A 122 -12.15 -8.49 -5.67
N THR A 123 -13.22 -7.72 -5.48
CA THR A 123 -13.26 -6.30 -5.86
C THR A 123 -13.61 -5.40 -4.67
N PRO A 124 -13.24 -4.11 -4.74
CA PRO A 124 -13.56 -3.16 -3.67
C PRO A 124 -15.06 -2.93 -3.56
N GLY A 125 -15.50 -2.40 -2.41
CA GLY A 125 -16.90 -2.14 -2.10
C GLY A 125 -17.53 -0.92 -2.78
N TRP A 126 -17.03 -0.51 -3.94
CA TRP A 126 -17.39 0.72 -4.66
C TRP A 126 -18.48 0.43 -5.68
N ILE A 127 -19.74 0.67 -5.32
CA ILE A 127 -20.91 0.25 -6.13
C ILE A 127 -21.71 1.41 -6.75
N GLN A 128 -21.23 2.65 -6.66
CA GLN A 128 -21.93 3.85 -7.12
C GLN A 128 -20.95 4.84 -7.77
N GLY A 129 -21.46 5.72 -8.65
CA GLY A 129 -20.69 6.74 -9.34
C GLY A 129 -19.45 6.18 -10.05
N THR A 130 -18.32 6.85 -9.93
CA THR A 130 -17.02 6.42 -10.50
C THR A 130 -16.63 4.99 -10.10
N GLY A 131 -17.06 4.54 -8.92
CA GLY A 131 -16.84 3.16 -8.48
C GLY A 131 -17.56 2.13 -9.34
N LEU A 132 -18.79 2.43 -9.73
CA LEU A 132 -19.59 1.60 -10.62
C LEU A 132 -18.98 1.58 -12.03
N ASP A 133 -18.52 2.74 -12.52
CA ASP A 133 -17.82 2.84 -13.81
C ASP A 133 -16.55 1.99 -13.85
N LEU A 134 -15.78 1.98 -12.75
CA LEU A 134 -14.60 1.12 -12.63
C LEU A 134 -14.98 -0.35 -12.64
N LEU A 135 -16.04 -0.75 -11.94
CA LEU A 135 -16.51 -2.14 -11.93
C LEU A 135 -16.99 -2.60 -13.31
N THR A 136 -17.73 -1.76 -14.05
CA THR A 136 -18.21 -2.10 -15.40
C THR A 136 -17.06 -2.18 -16.40
N SER A 137 -16.07 -1.29 -16.29
CA SER A 137 -14.81 -1.34 -17.03
C SER A 137 -14.05 -2.65 -16.75
N LEU A 138 -13.87 -3.00 -15.47
CA LEU A 138 -13.24 -4.26 -15.07
C LEU A 138 -13.99 -5.48 -15.63
N ILE A 139 -15.32 -5.52 -15.57
CA ILE A 139 -16.09 -6.64 -16.15
C ILE A 139 -15.83 -6.77 -17.66
N SER A 140 -15.81 -5.64 -18.37
CA SER A 140 -15.60 -5.60 -19.82
C SER A 140 -14.19 -6.06 -20.21
N ASP A 141 -13.18 -5.66 -19.45
CA ASP A 141 -11.76 -5.96 -19.70
C ASP A 141 -11.37 -7.37 -19.27
N LEU A 142 -11.81 -7.78 -18.07
CA LEU A 142 -11.42 -9.05 -17.46
C LEU A 142 -12.26 -10.21 -17.99
N ARG A 143 -13.48 -9.93 -18.48
CA ARG A 143 -14.44 -10.91 -19.03
C ARG A 143 -14.63 -12.12 -18.10
N PRO A 144 -15.07 -11.92 -16.84
CA PRO A 144 -15.33 -13.03 -15.94
C PRO A 144 -16.44 -13.94 -16.50
N THR A 145 -16.39 -15.23 -16.19
CA THR A 145 -17.43 -16.21 -16.59
C THR A 145 -18.71 -16.05 -15.77
N GLU A 146 -18.57 -15.66 -14.51
CA GLU A 146 -19.68 -15.39 -13.60
C GLU A 146 -19.36 -14.17 -12.73
N VAL A 147 -20.35 -13.31 -12.54
CA VAL A 147 -20.33 -12.15 -11.63
C VAL A 147 -21.37 -12.39 -10.55
N VAL A 148 -20.91 -12.46 -9.30
CA VAL A 148 -21.73 -12.64 -8.12
C VAL A 148 -21.82 -11.31 -7.38
N TYR A 149 -23.00 -10.71 -7.36
CA TYR A 149 -23.28 -9.50 -6.61
C TYR A 149 -23.82 -9.85 -5.22
N MET A 150 -23.03 -9.56 -4.19
CA MET A 150 -23.31 -9.86 -2.78
C MET A 150 -24.29 -8.85 -2.17
N SER A 151 -25.47 -8.71 -2.77
CA SER A 151 -26.62 -8.01 -2.19
C SER A 151 -27.89 -8.31 -3.00
N GLN A 152 -29.02 -8.47 -2.33
CA GLN A 152 -30.34 -8.59 -2.99
C GLN A 152 -31.14 -7.29 -2.95
N THR A 153 -30.73 -6.35 -2.11
CA THR A 153 -31.41 -5.05 -1.87
C THR A 153 -30.47 -3.88 -2.17
N GLY A 154 -29.49 -4.10 -3.04
CA GLY A 154 -28.57 -3.06 -3.48
C GLY A 154 -29.27 -1.97 -4.30
N PRO A 155 -28.62 -0.82 -4.54
CA PRO A 155 -29.17 0.24 -5.38
C PRO A 155 -29.52 -0.29 -6.77
N ALA A 156 -30.71 0.06 -7.28
CA ALA A 156 -31.19 -0.41 -8.59
C ALA A 156 -30.22 -0.04 -9.72
N GLU A 157 -29.71 1.19 -9.72
CA GLU A 157 -28.70 1.70 -10.67
C GLU A 157 -27.46 0.79 -10.76
N ALA A 158 -26.95 0.34 -9.61
CA ALA A 158 -25.79 -0.54 -9.55
C ALA A 158 -26.10 -1.91 -10.16
N VAL A 159 -27.27 -2.48 -9.83
CA VAL A 159 -27.68 -3.78 -10.36
C VAL A 159 -27.90 -3.73 -11.87
N GLU A 160 -28.60 -2.71 -12.36
CA GLU A 160 -28.90 -2.51 -13.78
C GLU A 160 -27.62 -2.31 -14.60
N SER A 161 -26.70 -1.45 -14.14
CA SER A 161 -25.44 -1.19 -14.82
C SER A 161 -24.52 -2.42 -14.87
N LEU A 162 -24.46 -3.19 -13.76
CA LEU A 162 -23.68 -4.43 -13.72
C LEU A 162 -24.31 -5.51 -14.62
N GLN A 163 -25.63 -5.63 -14.65
CA GLN A 163 -26.33 -6.54 -15.56
C GLN A 163 -26.07 -6.17 -17.02
N GLU A 164 -26.09 -4.87 -17.35
CA GLU A 164 -25.77 -4.39 -18.68
C GLU A 164 -24.31 -4.69 -19.07
N ALA A 165 -23.35 -4.54 -18.15
CA ALA A 165 -21.96 -4.90 -18.40
C ALA A 165 -21.78 -6.43 -18.60
N CYS A 166 -22.65 -7.25 -17.99
CA CYS A 166 -22.59 -8.71 -18.06
C CYS A 166 -23.28 -9.32 -19.30
N ARG A 167 -23.27 -8.69 -20.48
CA ARG A 167 -24.01 -9.19 -21.68
C ARG A 167 -23.68 -10.64 -22.06
N THR A 168 -22.46 -11.09 -21.80
CA THR A 168 -21.97 -12.44 -22.13
C THR A 168 -21.64 -13.29 -20.91
N THR A 169 -21.91 -12.77 -19.72
CA THR A 169 -21.47 -13.31 -18.43
C THR A 169 -22.70 -13.63 -17.57
N THR A 170 -22.66 -14.71 -16.80
CA THR A 170 -23.74 -14.99 -15.85
C THR A 170 -23.69 -13.99 -14.70
N PHE A 171 -24.79 -13.27 -14.47
CA PHE A 171 -24.95 -12.39 -13.32
C PHE A 171 -25.89 -13.01 -12.29
N SER A 172 -25.44 -13.16 -11.04
CA SER A 172 -26.22 -13.70 -9.94
C SER A 172 -26.17 -12.79 -8.72
N THR A 173 -27.24 -12.78 -7.93
CA THR A 173 -27.28 -12.05 -6.65
C THR A 173 -27.36 -13.03 -5.49
N LEU A 174 -26.63 -12.72 -4.40
CA LEU A 174 -26.66 -13.49 -3.16
C LEU A 174 -27.06 -12.59 -1.99
N PRO A 175 -27.69 -13.17 -0.94
CA PRO A 175 -28.01 -12.42 0.27
C PRO A 175 -26.72 -11.97 0.96
N SER A 176 -26.72 -10.74 1.48
CA SER A 176 -25.64 -10.20 2.29
C SER A 176 -25.98 -10.32 3.78
N GLN A 177 -25.00 -10.71 4.58
CA GLN A 177 -25.10 -10.66 6.05
C GLN A 177 -24.17 -9.56 6.55
N ALA A 178 -24.65 -8.31 6.52
CA ALA A 178 -23.90 -7.22 7.11
C ALA A 178 -23.84 -7.43 8.63
N ALA A 179 -22.64 -7.44 9.19
CA ALA A 179 -22.46 -7.55 10.63
C ALA A 179 -23.08 -6.32 11.30
N GLN A 180 -24.03 -6.53 12.22
CA GLN A 180 -24.66 -5.45 13.00
C GLN A 180 -23.69 -4.82 14.01
N TYR A 181 -22.67 -5.58 14.41
CA TYR A 181 -21.62 -5.15 15.32
C TYR A 181 -20.27 -5.54 14.71
N THR A 182 -19.37 -4.58 14.61
CA THR A 182 -17.97 -4.82 14.25
C THR A 182 -17.11 -4.44 15.44
N SER A 183 -16.29 -5.37 15.93
CA SER A 183 -15.36 -5.09 17.04
C SER A 183 -14.18 -4.23 16.60
N ARG A 184 -13.94 -4.12 15.29
CA ARG A 184 -12.82 -3.36 14.72
C ARG A 184 -13.27 -2.56 13.49
N THR A 185 -12.76 -1.34 13.36
CA THR A 185 -12.95 -0.53 12.15
C THR A 185 -12.02 -1.01 11.02
N ALA A 186 -12.31 -0.59 9.79
CA ALA A 186 -11.44 -0.89 8.64
C ALA A 186 -10.01 -0.33 8.83
N ALA A 187 -9.89 0.86 9.43
CA ALA A 187 -8.60 1.48 9.74
C ALA A 187 -7.82 0.67 10.78
N GLN A 188 -8.49 0.18 11.83
CA GLN A 188 -7.85 -0.69 12.83
C GLN A 188 -7.36 -2.01 12.22
N LEU A 189 -8.14 -2.63 11.34
CA LEU A 189 -7.72 -3.85 10.63
C LEU A 189 -6.48 -3.61 9.75
N ARG A 190 -6.44 -2.50 9.01
CA ARG A 190 -5.25 -2.11 8.22
C ARG A 190 -4.04 -1.85 9.11
N ALA A 191 -4.23 -1.19 10.25
CA ALA A 191 -3.15 -0.95 11.21
C ALA A 191 -2.58 -2.27 11.75
N MET A 192 -3.44 -3.21 12.14
CA MET A 192 -3.02 -4.55 12.59
C MET A 192 -2.29 -5.33 11.50
N GLN A 193 -2.77 -5.28 10.25
CA GLN A 193 -2.12 -5.93 9.11
C GLN A 193 -0.74 -5.33 8.82
N THR A 194 -0.63 -4.01 8.87
CA THR A 194 0.65 -3.29 8.63
C THR A 194 1.65 -3.55 9.76
N MET A 195 1.19 -3.54 11.02
CA MET A 195 2.00 -3.88 12.18
C MET A 195 2.51 -5.32 12.10
N SER A 196 1.61 -6.26 11.81
CA SER A 196 1.95 -7.67 11.61
C SER A 196 2.98 -7.85 10.49
N TYR A 197 2.86 -7.10 9.38
CA TYR A 197 3.82 -7.11 8.29
C TYR A 197 5.22 -6.66 8.72
N PHE A 198 5.36 -5.53 9.42
CA PHE A 198 6.69 -5.03 9.80
C PHE A 198 7.40 -5.89 10.85
N HIS A 199 6.64 -6.64 11.64
CA HIS A 199 7.17 -7.61 12.61
C HIS A 199 7.35 -9.01 12.05
N ALA A 200 6.99 -9.22 10.79
CA ALA A 200 6.97 -10.55 10.21
C ALA A 200 8.40 -10.99 9.82
N GLU A 201 8.81 -12.16 10.29
CA GLU A 201 10.09 -12.79 9.99
C GLU A 201 9.88 -14.13 9.28
N ALA A 202 10.52 -14.31 8.13
CA ALA A 202 10.49 -15.56 7.39
C ALA A 202 11.47 -16.57 8.01
N ASP A 203 10.95 -17.67 8.57
CA ASP A 203 11.76 -18.84 8.91
C ASP A 203 11.85 -19.74 7.68
N VAL A 204 12.91 -19.52 6.89
CA VAL A 204 13.16 -20.23 5.63
C VAL A 204 13.34 -21.73 5.85
N ASP A 205 13.95 -22.12 6.98
CA ASP A 205 14.28 -23.52 7.27
C ASP A 205 13.01 -24.34 7.57
N ASN A 206 12.07 -23.75 8.32
CA ASN A 206 10.84 -24.42 8.71
C ASN A 206 9.64 -24.10 7.81
N GLN A 207 9.79 -23.21 6.83
CA GLN A 207 8.69 -22.70 5.99
C GLN A 207 7.54 -22.12 6.83
N LEU A 208 7.88 -21.45 7.92
CA LEU A 208 6.93 -20.87 8.86
C LEU A 208 7.12 -19.38 8.99
N MET A 209 6.03 -18.69 9.28
CA MET A 209 6.06 -17.27 9.60
C MET A 209 6.27 -17.14 11.10
N LYS A 210 7.25 -16.34 11.48
CA LYS A 210 7.44 -15.90 12.87
C LYS A 210 7.17 -14.41 12.95
N TRP A 211 6.92 -13.94 14.16
CA TRP A 211 6.79 -12.52 14.45
C TRP A 211 7.82 -12.15 15.50
N ASN A 212 8.59 -11.10 15.21
CA ASN A 212 9.41 -10.45 16.20
C ASN A 212 8.50 -9.75 17.23
N THR A 213 8.79 -9.96 18.51
CA THR A 213 8.03 -9.36 19.61
C THR A 213 8.69 -8.10 20.16
N GLU A 214 9.89 -7.78 19.70
CA GLU A 214 10.64 -6.60 20.13
C GLU A 214 10.21 -5.36 19.34
N PRO A 215 10.18 -4.17 19.97
CA PRO A 215 9.79 -2.94 19.30
C PRO A 215 10.64 -2.64 18.06
N LEU A 216 10.04 -2.02 17.04
CA LEU A 216 10.76 -1.61 15.82
C LEU A 216 11.96 -0.67 16.07
N THR A 217 11.99 0.02 17.21
CA THR A 217 13.12 0.84 17.67
C THR A 217 14.38 0.02 17.91
N THR A 218 14.24 -1.25 18.32
CA THR A 218 15.35 -2.17 18.61
C THR A 218 15.92 -2.81 17.34
N VAL A 219 15.13 -2.87 16.26
CA VAL A 219 15.52 -3.47 15.00
C VAL A 219 16.56 -2.59 14.28
N PRO A 220 17.73 -3.14 13.89
CA PRO A 220 18.72 -2.41 13.12
C PRO A 220 18.16 -1.98 11.75
N PRO A 221 18.24 -0.69 11.38
CA PRO A 221 17.74 -0.23 10.10
C PRO A 221 18.71 -0.56 8.96
N TRP A 222 18.16 -0.74 7.76
CA TRP A 222 18.92 -0.70 6.52
C TRP A 222 19.42 0.73 6.28
N VAL A 223 20.72 0.87 6.05
CA VAL A 223 21.34 2.16 5.70
C VAL A 223 21.54 2.19 4.20
N VAL A 224 20.70 2.96 3.50
CA VAL A 224 20.64 2.98 2.04
C VAL A 224 21.12 4.32 1.52
N SER A 225 22.24 4.34 0.81
CA SER A 225 22.74 5.56 0.19
C SER A 225 21.83 5.99 -0.96
N TYR A 226 21.46 7.27 -1.00
CA TYR A 226 20.66 7.86 -2.08
C TYR A 226 21.49 8.72 -3.05
N ALA A 227 22.81 8.80 -2.85
CA ALA A 227 23.72 9.61 -3.66
C ALA A 227 24.97 8.81 -4.06
N GLY A 228 25.68 9.29 -5.09
CA GLY A 228 26.90 8.66 -5.61
C GLY A 228 26.65 7.55 -6.64
N GLU A 229 27.73 6.90 -7.06
CA GLU A 229 27.71 5.86 -8.12
C GLU A 229 27.07 4.54 -7.63
N ASN A 230 27.21 4.22 -6.34
CA ASN A 230 26.67 2.99 -5.73
C ASN A 230 25.43 3.28 -4.86
N ARG A 231 24.52 4.11 -5.36
CA ARG A 231 23.23 4.38 -4.70
C ARG A 231 22.35 3.13 -4.65
N GLY A 232 21.63 2.96 -3.55
CA GLY A 232 20.71 1.83 -3.36
C GLY A 232 19.28 2.09 -3.83
N ILE A 233 18.91 3.35 -4.08
CA ILE A 233 17.62 3.73 -4.67
C ILE A 233 17.80 4.59 -5.91
N PHE A 234 16.88 4.43 -6.85
CA PHE A 234 16.77 5.26 -8.05
C PHE A 234 16.19 6.65 -7.72
N GLY A 235 15.22 6.71 -6.82
CA GLY A 235 14.57 7.96 -6.48
C GLY A 235 13.29 7.77 -5.70
N ILE A 236 12.70 8.90 -5.35
CA ILE A 236 11.42 8.99 -4.65
C ILE A 236 10.41 9.59 -5.63
N THR A 237 9.26 8.97 -5.80
CA THR A 237 8.13 9.53 -6.57
C THR A 237 6.93 9.74 -5.66
N LEU A 238 6.13 10.75 -5.96
CA LEU A 238 4.93 11.10 -5.21
C LEU A 238 3.69 10.76 -6.04
N TYR A 239 2.77 10.00 -5.45
CA TYR A 239 1.48 9.66 -6.03
C TYR A 239 0.40 10.51 -5.35
N ASP A 240 -0.57 10.99 -6.14
CA ASP A 240 -1.79 11.64 -5.63
C ASP A 240 -1.57 12.99 -4.89
N TYR A 241 -0.34 13.51 -4.90
CA TYR A 241 -0.01 14.88 -4.49
C TYR A 241 1.34 15.34 -5.05
N GLN A 242 1.54 16.65 -5.08
CA GLN A 242 2.85 17.27 -5.30
C GLN A 242 3.28 17.97 -4.01
N ALA A 243 4.48 17.67 -3.54
CA ALA A 243 5.11 18.41 -2.44
C ALA A 243 6.15 19.37 -3.00
N SER A 244 6.32 20.52 -2.34
CA SER A 244 7.52 21.34 -2.57
C SER A 244 8.75 20.48 -2.29
N PRO A 245 9.80 20.53 -3.14
CA PRO A 245 11.04 19.80 -2.90
C PRO A 245 11.65 20.08 -1.51
N GLU A 246 11.41 21.26 -0.95
CA GLU A 246 11.87 21.66 0.39
C GLU A 246 11.16 20.91 1.52
N LEU A 247 9.95 20.40 1.29
CA LEU A 247 9.15 19.72 2.31
C LEU A 247 9.19 18.20 2.16
N LEU A 248 9.90 17.68 1.15
CA LEU A 248 9.94 16.25 0.86
C LEU A 248 10.51 15.45 2.03
N ALA A 249 11.63 15.90 2.60
CA ALA A 249 12.30 15.22 3.71
C ALA A 249 11.36 15.09 4.92
N ASP A 250 10.70 16.18 5.30
CA ASP A 250 9.72 16.19 6.40
C ASP A 250 8.48 15.35 6.07
N ALA A 251 8.03 15.36 4.81
CA ALA A 251 6.85 14.63 4.39
C ALA A 251 7.04 13.11 4.41
N ILE A 252 8.24 12.61 4.10
CA ILE A 252 8.51 11.17 4.06
C ILE A 252 9.04 10.64 5.40
N ASN A 253 9.67 11.48 6.22
CA ASN A 253 10.27 11.05 7.49
C ASN A 253 9.19 10.50 8.44
N GLY A 254 9.43 9.32 9.00
CA GLY A 254 8.48 8.60 9.85
C GLY A 254 7.31 7.97 9.09
N THR A 255 7.25 8.05 7.76
CA THR A 255 6.11 7.51 6.98
C THR A 255 6.42 6.14 6.38
N VAL A 256 5.35 5.43 6.02
CA VAL A 256 5.45 4.20 5.23
C VAL A 256 5.42 4.57 3.75
N LEU A 257 6.34 4.00 2.99
CA LEU A 257 6.47 4.11 1.55
C LEU A 257 6.34 2.73 0.90
N ALA A 258 5.99 2.69 -0.37
CA ALA A 258 6.01 1.47 -1.16
C ALA A 258 7.34 1.35 -1.91
N ALA A 259 8.04 0.22 -1.75
CA ALA A 259 9.20 -0.10 -2.58
C ALA A 259 8.74 -0.80 -3.86
N VAL A 260 9.08 -0.21 -5.01
CA VAL A 260 8.70 -0.70 -6.34
C VAL A 260 9.96 -0.99 -7.13
N GLU A 261 10.04 -2.21 -7.68
CA GLU A 261 11.05 -2.57 -8.67
C GLU A 261 10.62 -2.02 -10.02
N VAL A 262 11.54 -1.31 -10.67
CA VAL A 262 11.46 -0.92 -12.07
C VAL A 262 12.27 -1.91 -12.89
N GLU A 263 11.58 -2.69 -13.71
CA GLU A 263 12.14 -3.76 -14.54
C GLU A 263 12.70 -3.18 -15.86
N SER A 264 12.16 -2.05 -16.33
CA SER A 264 12.54 -1.40 -17.58
C SER A 264 12.43 0.13 -17.51
N PRO A 265 13.28 0.88 -18.23
CA PRO A 265 13.13 2.34 -18.40
C PRO A 265 11.74 2.79 -18.85
N LEU A 266 11.00 1.92 -19.55
CA LEU A 266 9.63 2.20 -20.01
C LEU A 266 8.62 2.38 -18.86
N ALA A 267 8.96 1.98 -17.63
CA ALA A 267 8.13 2.20 -16.45
C ALA A 267 7.87 3.68 -16.18
N PHE A 268 8.78 4.57 -16.61
CA PHE A 268 8.66 6.01 -16.39
C PHE A 268 7.79 6.72 -17.45
N ARG A 269 7.09 5.96 -18.32
CA ARG A 269 6.14 6.47 -19.33
C ARG A 269 6.77 7.61 -20.16
N ASP A 270 6.08 8.75 -20.24
CA ASP A 270 6.45 9.89 -21.08
C ASP A 270 7.66 10.69 -20.55
N LEU A 271 8.15 10.42 -19.34
CA LEU A 271 9.35 11.08 -18.80
C LEU A 271 10.61 10.75 -19.62
N VAL A 272 10.59 9.62 -20.33
CA VAL A 272 11.66 9.23 -21.25
C VAL A 272 11.63 10.05 -22.55
N ASN A 273 10.44 10.50 -22.99
CA ASN A 273 10.26 11.15 -24.30
C ASN A 273 10.36 12.67 -24.24
N HIS A 274 9.94 13.31 -23.13
CA HIS A 274 9.81 14.77 -23.07
C HIS A 274 11.10 15.57 -22.88
N GLN A 275 12.19 14.96 -22.40
CA GLN A 275 13.47 15.68 -22.28
C GLN A 275 14.40 15.52 -23.49
N ALA A 276 14.13 14.56 -24.38
CA ALA A 276 14.87 14.43 -25.64
C ALA A 276 14.48 15.51 -26.67
N GLY A 277 13.32 16.15 -26.51
CA GLY A 277 12.80 17.17 -27.43
C GLY A 277 13.27 18.61 -27.19
N SER A 278 13.97 18.92 -26.09
CA SER A 278 14.32 20.32 -25.76
C SER A 278 15.69 20.79 -26.27
N ARG A 279 16.25 20.15 -27.31
CA ARG A 279 17.62 20.46 -27.82
C ARG A 279 17.70 20.93 -29.27
N THR A 280 16.60 21.32 -29.90
CA THR A 280 16.63 21.96 -31.22
C THR A 280 15.52 23.00 -31.35
N GLU A 281 15.72 24.16 -30.73
CA GLU A 281 15.06 25.40 -31.13
C GLU A 281 16.13 26.50 -31.14
N ASP A 282 16.90 26.54 -32.23
CA ASP A 282 17.62 27.71 -32.72
C ASP A 282 17.52 27.63 -34.26
N ASP A 283 17.13 28.75 -34.90
CA ASP A 283 16.82 29.01 -36.33
C ASP A 283 15.49 28.39 -36.84
N ASP A 284 14.49 29.13 -37.37
CA ASP A 284 14.49 30.37 -38.15
C ASP A 284 13.16 31.15 -38.03
N ASN A 285 13.25 32.46 -38.31
CA ASN A 285 12.16 33.44 -38.45
C ASN A 285 11.29 33.25 -39.72
N ASP A 286 10.06 33.79 -39.63
CA ASP A 286 9.19 34.38 -40.67
C ASP A 286 8.86 33.60 -41.96
N ASP A 287 7.59 33.20 -42.13
CA ASP A 287 6.60 34.01 -42.88
C ASP A 287 5.24 33.27 -43.00
N ASP A 288 4.16 34.00 -42.70
CA ASP A 288 2.76 33.72 -43.05
C ASP A 288 2.58 33.49 -44.57
N VAL A 289 1.76 32.53 -45.02
CA VAL A 289 0.60 32.75 -45.94
C VAL A 289 -0.30 31.48 -45.99
N ASP A 290 -1.59 31.71 -45.74
CA ASP A 290 -2.78 30.93 -46.09
C ASP A 290 -2.80 30.38 -47.55
N THR A 291 -3.24 29.14 -47.77
CA THR A 291 -4.26 28.82 -48.80
C THR A 291 -4.60 27.34 -48.88
N THR A 292 -5.91 27.09 -48.88
CA THR A 292 -6.60 25.91 -49.37
C THR A 292 -6.16 25.46 -50.78
N ARG A 293 -5.94 24.16 -50.97
CA ARG A 293 -6.12 23.48 -52.27
C ARG A 293 -6.18 21.95 -52.12
N MET A 294 -7.31 21.40 -52.58
CA MET A 294 -7.47 20.00 -52.96
C MET A 294 -6.81 19.79 -54.33
N ASP A 295 -6.13 18.65 -54.56
CA ASP A 295 -6.35 17.74 -55.69
C ASP A 295 -5.19 16.74 -55.92
N ILE A 296 -5.59 15.45 -55.98
CA ILE A 296 -5.25 14.41 -56.97
C ILE A 296 -3.87 13.70 -56.93
N ASP A 297 -3.99 12.37 -57.00
CA ASP A 297 -3.00 11.29 -57.05
C ASP A 297 -1.88 11.45 -58.08
N ASP A 298 -0.65 11.04 -57.72
CA ASP A 298 0.21 10.27 -58.65
C ASP A 298 1.36 9.52 -57.95
N ASP A 299 1.81 8.48 -58.65
CA ASP A 299 2.58 7.29 -58.28
C ASP A 299 3.96 7.42 -57.60
N ASN A 300 4.29 6.32 -56.89
CA ASN A 300 5.61 5.70 -56.70
C ASN A 300 6.79 6.56 -56.18
N ASN A 301 7.15 6.34 -54.90
CA ASN A 301 8.56 6.20 -54.57
C ASN A 301 8.75 5.28 -53.35
N ASP A 302 9.38 4.13 -53.61
CA ASP A 302 9.98 3.28 -52.59
C ASP A 302 10.98 4.13 -51.78
N ASN A 303 10.67 4.35 -50.49
CA ASN A 303 11.69 4.72 -49.53
C ASN A 303 11.40 4.03 -48.20
N ASP A 304 12.15 2.94 -48.01
CA ASP A 304 12.48 2.28 -46.75
C ASP A 304 12.86 3.34 -45.70
N ASN A 305 11.88 3.77 -44.91
CA ASN A 305 12.12 4.47 -43.66
C ASN A 305 11.91 3.47 -42.52
N SER A 306 12.83 2.53 -42.43
CA SER A 306 13.09 1.78 -41.21
C SER A 306 13.35 2.79 -40.09
N GLN A 307 12.32 3.03 -39.27
CA GLN A 307 12.43 3.70 -37.97
C GLN A 307 13.59 3.04 -37.21
N LYS A 308 14.70 3.76 -37.08
CA LYS A 308 15.80 3.37 -36.18
C LYS A 308 15.21 3.17 -34.78
N PRO A 309 15.44 2.02 -34.13
CA PRO A 309 14.98 1.85 -32.75
C PRO A 309 15.68 2.89 -31.88
N ALA A 310 14.90 3.63 -31.09
CA ALA A 310 15.42 4.53 -30.08
C ALA A 310 16.43 3.75 -29.21
N THR A 311 17.66 4.26 -29.13
CA THR A 311 18.70 3.69 -28.26
C THR A 311 18.16 3.71 -26.83
N VAL A 312 17.92 2.52 -26.27
CA VAL A 312 17.45 2.37 -24.88
C VAL A 312 18.51 2.98 -23.96
N LEU A 313 18.18 4.11 -23.33
CA LEU A 313 19.04 4.77 -22.34
C LEU A 313 19.28 3.82 -21.17
N SER A 314 20.48 3.83 -20.62
CA SER A 314 20.74 3.11 -19.36
C SER A 314 19.93 3.73 -18.21
N LEU A 315 19.54 2.92 -17.22
CA LEU A 315 18.79 3.43 -16.05
C LEU A 315 19.55 4.55 -15.33
N ASP A 316 20.88 4.48 -15.28
CA ASP A 316 21.70 5.51 -14.64
C ASP A 316 21.70 6.85 -15.37
N GLU A 317 21.70 6.84 -16.71
CA GLU A 317 21.56 8.04 -17.53
C GLU A 317 20.16 8.61 -17.40
N LEU A 318 19.14 7.75 -17.40
CA LEU A 318 17.76 8.17 -17.26
C LEU A 318 17.53 8.84 -15.90
N GLN A 319 18.09 8.30 -14.82
CA GLN A 319 17.96 8.89 -13.49
C GLN A 319 18.47 10.33 -13.44
N LYS A 320 19.62 10.61 -14.07
CA LYS A 320 20.19 11.98 -14.12
C LYS A 320 19.30 12.96 -14.89
N GLN A 321 18.47 12.46 -15.81
CA GLN A 321 17.54 13.26 -16.58
C GLN A 321 16.23 13.52 -15.81
N ILE A 322 15.68 12.49 -15.16
CA ILE A 322 14.33 12.56 -14.58
C ILE A 322 14.29 12.88 -13.08
N THR A 323 15.43 12.86 -12.39
CA THR A 323 15.51 13.21 -10.96
C THR A 323 16.02 14.62 -10.75
N THR A 324 15.46 15.30 -9.75
CA THR A 324 15.92 16.59 -9.24
C THR A 324 16.25 16.42 -7.76
N ALA A 325 17.45 16.83 -7.36
CA ALA A 325 17.86 16.78 -5.96
C ALA A 325 17.14 17.89 -5.16
N THR A 326 16.66 17.56 -3.95
CA THR A 326 16.08 18.58 -3.07
C THR A 326 17.14 19.61 -2.62
N PRO A 327 16.75 20.88 -2.36
CA PRO A 327 17.72 21.95 -2.11
C PRO A 327 18.60 21.76 -0.87
N ALA A 328 18.08 21.14 0.20
CA ALA A 328 18.78 21.01 1.47
C ALA A 328 19.35 19.60 1.71
N GLU A 329 18.56 18.57 1.44
CA GLU A 329 18.91 17.17 1.75
C GLU A 329 19.48 16.41 0.55
N GLU A 330 19.42 17.00 -0.64
CA GLU A 330 19.80 16.38 -1.92
C GLU A 330 19.08 15.06 -2.21
N LEU A 331 17.83 14.91 -1.76
CA LEU A 331 17.05 13.70 -2.02
C LEU A 331 16.66 13.64 -3.50
N PRO A 332 16.85 12.49 -4.18
CA PRO A 332 16.50 12.34 -5.60
C PRO A 332 14.98 12.23 -5.78
N LEU A 333 14.32 13.36 -6.06
CA LEU A 333 12.89 13.41 -6.37
C LEU A 333 12.68 13.18 -7.88
N ILE A 334 11.86 12.20 -8.22
CA ILE A 334 11.45 11.94 -9.61
C ILE A 334 10.32 12.92 -9.93
N ASN A 335 10.61 13.90 -10.77
CA ASN A 335 9.65 14.93 -11.14
C ASN A 335 8.91 14.52 -12.41
N GLY A 336 7.58 14.54 -12.36
CA GLY A 336 6.76 14.49 -13.56
C GLY A 336 6.70 15.85 -14.21
N SER A 337 6.78 15.92 -15.55
CA SER A 337 6.47 17.17 -16.26
C SER A 337 5.02 17.56 -15.99
N ALA A 338 4.76 18.86 -15.81
CA ALA A 338 3.41 19.42 -15.63
C ALA A 338 2.45 19.15 -16.81
N THR A 339 2.96 18.58 -17.91
CA THR A 339 2.23 18.29 -19.16
C THR A 339 1.83 16.83 -19.32
N THR A 340 2.14 15.92 -18.38
CA THR A 340 1.83 14.49 -18.55
C THR A 340 0.33 14.23 -18.35
N THR A 341 -0.31 13.58 -19.33
CA THR A 341 -1.73 13.19 -19.28
C THR A 341 -2.02 12.07 -18.27
N HIS A 342 -1.00 11.31 -17.85
CA HIS A 342 -1.15 10.12 -16.98
C HIS A 342 -0.59 10.27 -15.55
N GLY A 343 -0.32 11.49 -15.09
CA GLY A 343 0.30 11.71 -13.77
C GLY A 343 1.73 11.11 -13.67
N THR A 344 2.33 11.24 -12.49
CA THR A 344 3.72 10.82 -12.16
C THR A 344 3.85 9.32 -11.84
N THR A 345 2.82 8.52 -12.14
CA THR A 345 2.74 7.12 -11.72
C THR A 345 3.53 6.20 -12.66
N LEU A 346 4.12 5.14 -12.09
CA LEU A 346 4.89 4.14 -12.82
C LEU A 346 3.96 3.19 -13.58
N ASP A 347 4.36 2.80 -14.79
CA ASP A 347 3.61 1.81 -15.60
C ASP A 347 3.68 0.41 -14.96
N PRO A 348 2.53 -0.20 -14.60
CA PRO A 348 2.48 -1.53 -13.99
C PRO A 348 3.05 -2.66 -14.87
N ARG A 349 3.12 -2.47 -16.19
CA ARG A 349 3.66 -3.48 -17.12
C ARG A 349 5.17 -3.67 -16.98
N TYR A 350 5.87 -2.65 -16.48
CA TYR A 350 7.32 -2.59 -16.38
C TYR A 350 7.82 -2.35 -14.95
N SER A 351 6.91 -2.43 -13.99
CA SER A 351 7.20 -2.28 -12.58
C SER A 351 6.44 -3.31 -11.76
N ARG A 352 6.91 -3.59 -10.55
CA ARG A 352 6.19 -4.46 -9.60
C ARG A 352 6.46 -4.06 -8.16
N PHE A 353 5.48 -4.31 -7.31
CA PHE A 353 5.59 -4.01 -5.89
C PHE A 353 6.43 -5.07 -5.16
N LEU A 354 7.40 -4.61 -4.36
CA LEU A 354 8.26 -5.47 -3.55
C LEU A 354 7.74 -5.61 -2.12
N GLY A 355 7.19 -4.54 -1.57
CA GLY A 355 6.74 -4.47 -0.18
C GLY A 355 6.75 -3.05 0.36
N LEU A 356 6.27 -2.89 1.60
CA LEU A 356 6.32 -1.62 2.31
C LEU A 356 7.66 -1.42 3.03
N VAL A 357 8.02 -0.16 3.19
CA VAL A 357 9.22 0.30 3.89
C VAL A 357 8.83 1.45 4.82
N LEU A 358 9.27 1.40 6.07
CA LEU A 358 9.11 2.50 7.04
C LEU A 358 10.39 3.33 7.07
N VAL A 359 10.27 4.63 6.83
CA VAL A 359 11.40 5.57 6.95
C VAL A 359 11.59 5.91 8.42
N ARG A 360 12.65 5.38 9.03
CA ARG A 360 13.00 5.65 10.43
C ARG A 360 13.71 7.00 10.59
N GLY A 361 14.51 7.38 9.60
CA GLY A 361 15.27 8.62 9.62
C GLY A 361 16.00 8.89 8.32
N ILE A 362 16.43 10.14 8.17
CA ILE A 362 17.16 10.64 7.00
C ILE A 362 18.48 11.21 7.51
N ASP A 363 19.61 10.59 7.17
CA ASP A 363 20.94 11.11 7.48
C ASP A 363 21.45 11.94 6.30
N VAL A 364 21.21 13.25 6.38
CA VAL A 364 21.60 14.23 5.36
C VAL A 364 23.13 14.32 5.21
N ARG A 365 23.89 14.11 6.28
CA ARG A 365 25.36 14.21 6.25
C ARG A 365 25.97 13.02 5.53
N ALA A 366 25.48 11.82 5.81
CA ALA A 366 25.92 10.59 5.16
C ALA A 366 25.26 10.36 3.79
N LYS A 367 24.27 11.17 3.42
CA LYS A 367 23.40 10.98 2.25
C LYS A 367 22.80 9.57 2.21
N ALA A 368 22.22 9.17 3.34
CA ALA A 368 21.64 7.85 3.53
C ALA A 368 20.25 7.89 4.19
N LEU A 369 19.36 7.00 3.75
CA LEU A 369 18.08 6.72 4.38
C LEU A 369 18.22 5.55 5.36
N GLN A 370 17.61 5.68 6.53
CA GLN A 370 17.46 4.59 7.50
C GLN A 370 16.08 3.97 7.33
N LEU A 371 16.03 2.76 6.81
CA LEU A 371 14.81 2.09 6.37
C LEU A 371 14.57 0.81 7.18
N LEU A 372 13.32 0.59 7.59
CA LEU A 372 12.88 -0.66 8.20
C LEU A 372 11.96 -1.38 7.21
N THR A 373 12.25 -2.66 6.93
CA THR A 373 11.44 -3.46 6.01
C THR A 373 11.61 -4.95 6.27
N PRO A 374 10.54 -5.74 6.17
CA PRO A 374 10.61 -7.20 6.19
C PRO A 374 10.91 -7.80 4.80
N ILE A 375 11.14 -6.97 3.76
CA ILE A 375 11.52 -7.47 2.43
C ILE A 375 12.84 -8.25 2.56
N PRO A 376 12.90 -9.53 2.11
CA PRO A 376 14.11 -10.32 2.21
C PRO A 376 15.28 -9.72 1.42
N ALA A 377 16.49 -9.78 1.99
CA ALA A 377 17.71 -9.30 1.34
C ALA A 377 17.92 -9.93 -0.05
N ALA A 378 17.64 -11.23 -0.19
CA ALA A 378 17.73 -11.95 -1.46
C ALA A 378 16.79 -11.37 -2.54
N THR A 379 15.62 -10.85 -2.15
CA THR A 379 14.70 -10.18 -3.07
C THR A 379 15.30 -8.87 -3.58
N ILE A 380 15.88 -8.07 -2.67
CA ILE A 380 16.53 -6.79 -2.97
C ILE A 380 17.76 -6.99 -3.87
N GLU A 381 18.66 -7.91 -3.50
CA GLU A 381 19.85 -8.26 -4.29
C GLU A 381 19.47 -8.79 -5.68
N GLY A 382 18.38 -9.56 -5.75
CA GLY A 382 17.83 -10.07 -7.00
C GLY A 382 17.41 -8.96 -7.97
N VAL A 383 16.96 -7.79 -7.48
CA VAL A 383 16.60 -6.64 -8.34
C VAL A 383 17.84 -6.15 -9.10
N GLY A 384 18.93 -5.88 -8.39
CA GLY A 384 20.18 -5.43 -8.99
C GLY A 384 20.77 -6.48 -9.94
N ALA A 385 20.68 -7.77 -9.59
CA ALA A 385 21.16 -8.86 -10.44
C ALA A 385 20.41 -8.98 -11.78
N ARG A 386 19.13 -8.55 -11.83
CA ARG A 386 18.34 -8.49 -13.07
C ARG A 386 18.56 -7.18 -13.86
N GLY A 387 19.35 -6.25 -13.33
CA GLY A 387 19.52 -4.91 -13.90
C GLY A 387 18.31 -4.00 -13.68
N GLY A 388 17.43 -4.33 -12.72
CA GLY A 388 16.34 -3.46 -12.28
C GLY A 388 16.81 -2.41 -11.28
N ALA A 389 15.95 -1.45 -10.98
CA ALA A 389 16.19 -0.44 -9.96
C ALA A 389 15.03 -0.32 -8.98
N ILE A 390 15.30 0.17 -7.76
CA ILE A 390 14.27 0.34 -6.73
C ILE A 390 13.88 1.81 -6.63
N VAL A 391 12.59 2.08 -6.78
CA VAL A 391 11.97 3.39 -6.57
C VAL A 391 11.12 3.35 -5.29
N LEU A 392 11.21 4.39 -4.48
CA LEU A 392 10.34 4.57 -3.32
C LEU A 392 9.14 5.43 -3.73
N VAL A 393 7.94 4.91 -3.54
CA VAL A 393 6.70 5.61 -3.86
C VAL A 393 6.05 6.10 -2.57
N SER A 394 5.84 7.41 -2.47
CA SER A 394 5.08 8.04 -1.40
C SER A 394 3.66 8.36 -1.89
N GLY A 395 2.66 8.05 -1.07
CA GLY A 395 1.26 8.33 -1.39
C GLY A 395 0.42 8.49 -0.13
N LYS A 396 -0.90 8.36 -0.26
CA LYS A 396 -1.86 8.50 0.83
C LYS A 396 -2.09 7.16 1.55
N LEU A 397 -1.02 6.64 2.16
CA LEU A 397 -1.11 5.50 3.08
C LEU A 397 -1.55 5.96 4.48
N ASP A 398 -2.17 5.06 5.24
CA ASP A 398 -2.48 5.34 6.64
C ASP A 398 -1.17 5.60 7.41
N PRO A 399 -1.12 6.64 8.26
CA PRO A 399 0.07 6.91 9.06
C PRO A 399 0.33 5.75 10.04
N ALA A 400 1.59 5.32 10.13
CA ALA A 400 2.03 4.28 11.07
C ALA A 400 2.17 4.85 12.50
N SER A 401 1.11 5.47 13.03
CA SER A 401 1.10 6.07 14.37
C SER A 401 1.44 5.07 15.49
N TRP A 402 1.04 3.81 15.29
CA TRP A 402 1.35 2.70 16.19
C TRP A 402 2.85 2.48 16.38
N ALA A 403 3.66 2.70 15.34
CA ALA A 403 5.11 2.45 15.38
C ALA A 403 5.83 3.42 16.33
N TYR A 404 5.37 4.67 16.44
CA TYR A 404 5.98 5.65 17.34
C TYR A 404 5.65 5.35 18.80
N THR A 405 4.44 4.86 19.07
CA THR A 405 3.97 4.57 20.44
C THR A 405 4.39 3.19 20.95
N GLU A 406 4.89 2.32 20.08
CA GLU A 406 5.19 0.93 20.37
C GLU A 406 6.19 0.76 21.52
N ASP A 407 7.30 1.51 21.47
CA ASP A 407 8.37 1.47 22.47
C ASP A 407 7.89 1.93 23.86
N LEU A 408 6.97 2.89 23.89
CA LEU A 408 6.34 3.38 25.13
C LEU A 408 5.45 2.30 25.76
N TYR A 409 4.65 1.60 24.95
CA TYR A 409 3.82 0.49 25.42
C TYR A 409 4.68 -0.67 25.92
N TYR A 410 5.75 -1.02 25.21
CA TYR A 410 6.67 -2.08 25.61
C TYR A 410 7.38 -1.76 26.93
N SER A 411 7.89 -0.53 27.07
CA SER A 411 8.57 -0.06 28.28
C SER A 411 7.65 -0.05 29.49
N ARG A 412 6.40 0.42 29.34
CA ARG A 412 5.41 0.42 30.43
C ARG A 412 5.06 -0.99 30.89
N HIS A 413 4.80 -1.90 29.95
CA HIS A 413 4.46 -3.29 30.24
C HIS A 413 5.58 -4.04 30.98
N ASN A 414 6.83 -3.78 30.61
CA ASN A 414 7.99 -4.40 31.26
C ASN A 414 8.39 -3.71 32.58
N GLY A 415 8.18 -2.39 32.70
CA GLY A 415 8.40 -1.64 33.94
C GLY A 415 7.47 -2.09 35.06
N ASP A 416 6.20 -2.35 34.75
CA ASP A 416 5.21 -2.84 35.71
C ASP A 416 5.53 -4.26 36.22
N ARG A 417 6.18 -5.09 35.39
CA ARG A 417 6.66 -6.44 35.78
C ARG A 417 7.94 -6.42 36.62
N GLY A 418 8.70 -5.33 36.61
CA GLY A 418 9.95 -5.19 37.36
C GLY A 418 9.79 -4.65 38.78
N GLY A 419 8.56 -4.27 39.18
CA GLY A 419 8.28 -3.54 40.42
C GLY A 419 8.11 -4.37 41.69
N ASP A 420 7.91 -5.70 41.61
CA ASP A 420 7.58 -6.52 42.79
C ASP A 420 8.63 -7.59 43.12
N GLY A 421 9.89 -7.15 43.17
CA GLY A 421 11.04 -7.96 43.57
C GLY A 421 11.55 -7.64 44.97
N GLY A 422 10.68 -7.53 45.98
CA GLY A 422 11.14 -7.13 47.32
C GLY A 422 10.12 -7.17 48.46
N GLY A 423 9.45 -8.28 48.73
CA GLY A 423 8.59 -8.42 49.90
C GLY A 423 8.22 -9.86 50.25
N ASN A 424 8.96 -10.45 51.19
CA ASN A 424 8.70 -11.77 51.75
C ASN A 424 7.49 -11.73 52.70
N GLY A 425 6.43 -12.51 52.45
CA GLY A 425 5.40 -12.80 53.47
C GLY A 425 4.07 -13.28 52.89
N ASN A 426 3.73 -14.54 53.19
CA ASN A 426 2.42 -15.19 53.09
C ASN A 426 1.21 -14.28 52.81
N ASP A 427 0.39 -14.64 51.82
CA ASP A 427 -1.01 -14.96 52.07
C ASP A 427 -1.59 -15.84 50.96
N GLU A 428 -2.11 -17.00 51.39
CA GLU A 428 -2.99 -17.86 50.59
C GLU A 428 -4.38 -17.23 50.52
N ASN A 429 -5.04 -17.40 49.36
CA ASN A 429 -6.46 -17.15 49.05
C ASN A 429 -6.83 -15.74 48.58
N GLY A 430 -7.09 -15.63 47.27
CA GLY A 430 -7.86 -14.54 46.68
C GLY A 430 -8.19 -14.90 45.23
N ALA A 431 -9.48 -15.07 44.95
CA ALA A 431 -10.02 -15.53 43.68
C ALA A 431 -9.63 -14.61 42.50
N GLY A 432 -9.47 -15.22 41.33
CA GLY A 432 -9.33 -14.49 40.07
C GLY A 432 -10.58 -13.64 39.83
N GLU A 433 -10.40 -12.33 39.88
CA GLU A 433 -11.34 -11.36 39.33
C GLU A 433 -10.82 -10.97 37.94
N GLY A 434 -11.74 -11.04 36.98
CA GLY A 434 -11.46 -10.94 35.56
C GLY A 434 -10.92 -9.58 35.17
N GLU A 435 -9.99 -9.59 34.22
CA GLU A 435 -9.63 -8.45 33.41
C GLU A 435 -10.91 -7.87 32.79
N GLU A 436 -11.32 -6.70 33.25
CA GLU A 436 -12.30 -5.89 32.53
C GLU A 436 -11.63 -5.44 31.24
N ASP A 437 -12.03 -6.06 30.13
CA ASP A 437 -11.73 -5.59 28.77
C ASP A 437 -12.12 -4.10 28.67
N GLU A 438 -11.14 -3.20 28.77
CA GLU A 438 -11.34 -1.80 28.38
C GLU A 438 -11.70 -1.77 26.89
N LEU A 439 -13.00 -1.68 26.64
CA LEU A 439 -13.60 -1.47 25.34
C LEU A 439 -12.91 -0.27 24.66
N MET A 440 -12.18 -0.55 23.58
CA MET A 440 -11.69 0.48 22.66
C MET A 440 -12.90 1.16 22.00
N ASP A 441 -13.31 2.32 22.52
CA ASP A 441 -14.32 3.15 21.88
C ASP A 441 -13.70 4.38 21.17
N GLY A 442 -14.33 4.71 20.04
CA GLY A 442 -14.33 5.99 19.33
C GLY A 442 -13.02 6.74 19.04
N VAL A 443 -12.57 6.74 17.78
CA VAL A 443 -11.96 7.95 17.20
C VAL A 443 -13.12 8.82 16.71
N ASP A 444 -13.23 10.02 17.29
CA ASP A 444 -14.26 11.02 17.03
C ASP A 444 -14.16 11.57 15.59
N ASP A 445 -15.29 11.50 14.87
CA ASP A 445 -15.52 12.10 13.56
C ASP A 445 -16.24 13.43 13.76
N GLY A 446 -15.68 14.50 13.19
CA GLY A 446 -16.05 15.86 13.52
C GLY A 446 -17.52 16.18 13.29
N THR A 447 -18.24 16.46 14.39
CA THR A 447 -19.47 17.27 14.38
C THR A 447 -19.57 18.10 15.66
N ASP A 448 -19.86 19.39 15.51
CA ASP A 448 -20.01 20.37 16.60
C ASP A 448 -21.08 19.97 17.62
N ALA A 449 -20.75 19.95 18.92
CA ALA A 449 -21.73 20.09 20.00
C ALA A 449 -21.11 20.55 21.34
N GLU A 450 -21.53 21.76 21.71
CA GLU A 450 -21.64 22.45 23.01
C GLU A 450 -20.95 21.94 24.29
N SER A 451 -20.29 22.90 24.95
CA SER A 451 -19.64 22.88 26.26
C SER A 451 -20.57 22.62 27.44
N SER A 452 -20.14 21.81 28.40
CA SER A 452 -20.54 21.96 29.81
C SER A 452 -19.34 21.82 30.74
N GLU A 453 -19.14 22.84 31.59
CA GLU A 453 -18.09 22.95 32.59
C GLU A 453 -18.50 22.23 33.88
N VAL A 454 -17.63 21.38 34.43
CA VAL A 454 -17.72 20.90 35.82
C VAL A 454 -16.34 21.00 36.44
N GLU A 455 -16.19 21.90 37.42
CA GLU A 455 -14.98 22.05 38.24
C GLU A 455 -14.86 20.88 39.24
N GLY A 456 -13.64 20.36 39.40
CA GLY A 456 -13.28 19.36 40.40
C GLY A 456 -11.81 19.50 40.78
N GLU A 457 -11.57 19.65 42.08
CA GLU A 457 -10.38 20.15 42.76
C GLU A 457 -9.09 19.32 42.56
N ASP A 458 -7.97 20.04 42.64
CA ASP A 458 -6.58 19.59 42.52
C ASP A 458 -6.17 18.58 43.61
N GLY A 459 -5.42 17.55 43.20
CA GLY A 459 -4.67 16.66 44.08
C GLY A 459 -3.28 16.39 43.50
N ASP A 460 -2.27 17.09 44.02
CA ASP A 460 -0.84 16.87 43.78
C ASP A 460 -0.42 15.44 44.19
N GLY A 461 0.34 14.75 43.33
CA GLY A 461 0.91 13.46 43.66
C GLY A 461 1.82 12.87 42.58
N ASP A 462 3.12 12.98 42.85
CA ASP A 462 4.26 12.18 42.37
C ASP A 462 4.84 12.40 40.96
N GLY A 463 6.09 12.90 40.99
CA GLY A 463 6.94 13.14 39.85
C GLY A 463 7.46 11.85 39.23
N GLU A 464 6.90 11.50 38.09
CA GLU A 464 7.50 10.58 37.13
C GLU A 464 8.48 11.36 36.25
N SER A 465 9.70 10.84 36.12
CA SER A 465 10.76 11.41 35.29
C SER A 465 10.26 11.69 33.87
N ASP A 466 10.35 12.94 33.44
CA ASP A 466 9.98 13.41 32.11
C ASP A 466 10.66 12.53 31.03
N PRO A 467 9.93 11.68 30.29
CA PRO A 467 10.54 10.86 29.26
C PRO A 467 11.07 11.77 28.15
N SER A 468 12.27 11.47 27.64
CA SER A 468 12.88 12.22 26.52
C SER A 468 11.86 12.44 25.39
N PRO A 469 11.80 13.64 24.79
CA PRO A 469 10.75 13.97 23.83
C PRO A 469 10.82 13.04 22.63
N THR A 470 9.83 12.16 22.50
CA THR A 470 9.71 11.29 21.33
C THR A 470 9.08 12.10 20.19
N PRO A 471 9.72 12.17 19.00
CA PRO A 471 9.18 12.94 17.89
C PRO A 471 7.74 12.55 17.57
N TRP A 472 6.93 13.55 17.26
CA TRP A 472 5.51 13.40 16.93
C TRP A 472 4.61 12.85 18.05
N ILE A 473 5.06 12.72 19.30
CA ILE A 473 4.22 12.29 20.42
C ILE A 473 4.01 13.45 21.39
N GLU A 474 2.75 13.78 21.64
CA GLU A 474 2.30 14.68 22.70
C GLU A 474 1.89 13.82 23.91
N VAL A 475 2.57 14.01 25.05
CA VAL A 475 2.17 13.44 26.34
C VAL A 475 1.16 14.39 26.99
N LEU A 476 -0.05 13.92 27.25
CA LEU A 476 -1.09 14.73 27.90
C LEU A 476 -0.99 14.55 29.42
N HIS A 477 -0.64 15.62 30.13
CA HIS A 477 -0.62 15.64 31.61
C HIS A 477 -1.93 16.22 32.19
N GLY A 478 -2.48 15.55 33.21
CA GLY A 478 -3.62 16.04 33.99
C GLY A 478 -4.95 16.24 33.23
N ASN A 479 -5.72 17.25 33.65
CA ASN A 479 -7.05 17.62 33.11
C ASN A 479 -7.01 18.36 31.76
N GLN A 480 -5.87 18.41 31.07
CA GLN A 480 -5.83 19.05 29.75
C GLN A 480 -6.54 18.19 28.70
N LYS A 481 -7.75 18.63 28.32
CA LYS A 481 -8.53 18.15 27.16
C LYS A 481 -8.77 16.64 27.11
N ARG A 482 -9.07 16.03 28.27
CA ARG A 482 -9.56 14.65 28.31
C ARG A 482 -11.02 14.60 27.86
N GLY A 483 -11.25 14.13 26.64
CA GLY A 483 -12.50 13.41 26.36
C GLY A 483 -12.48 12.09 27.13
N VAL A 484 -13.61 11.67 27.68
CA VAL A 484 -13.75 10.39 28.37
C VAL A 484 -13.29 9.27 27.42
N GLY A 485 -12.24 8.51 27.79
CA GLY A 485 -11.64 7.45 26.95
C GLY A 485 -10.35 7.83 26.19
N SER A 486 -9.85 9.06 26.30
CA SER A 486 -8.63 9.48 25.59
C SER A 486 -7.33 8.95 26.21
N LYS A 487 -6.47 8.36 25.36
CA LYS A 487 -5.14 7.83 25.73
C LYS A 487 -4.20 8.93 26.24
N VAL A 488 -3.30 8.57 27.14
CA VAL A 488 -2.26 9.44 27.74
C VAL A 488 -1.30 10.02 26.69
N TRP A 489 -1.18 9.38 25.52
CA TRP A 489 -0.31 9.81 24.42
C TRP A 489 -1.10 10.05 23.14
N ARG A 490 -0.81 11.17 22.46
CA ARG A 490 -1.40 11.54 21.18
C ARG A 490 -0.30 11.73 20.14
N VAL A 491 -0.42 11.09 18.98
CA VAL A 491 0.52 11.28 17.87
C VAL A 491 0.11 12.51 17.05
N ARG A 492 1.03 13.45 16.87
CA ARG A 492 0.86 14.72 16.16
C ARG A 492 2.06 15.03 15.28
N ARG A 493 1.85 14.96 13.97
CA ARG A 493 2.93 15.15 12.99
C ARG A 493 3.46 16.59 12.93
N ASP A 494 2.65 17.56 13.32
CA ASP A 494 3.05 18.97 13.40
C ASP A 494 4.12 19.25 14.46
N LEU A 495 4.24 18.39 15.48
CA LEU A 495 5.26 18.50 16.54
C LEU A 495 6.68 18.11 16.09
N GLY A 496 6.81 17.41 14.95
CA GLY A 496 8.12 17.10 14.36
C GLY A 496 8.79 18.29 13.68
N ARG A 497 8.09 19.42 13.52
CA ARG A 497 8.65 20.68 12.98
C ARG A 497 9.51 21.37 14.04
N THR A 498 10.66 20.80 14.35
CA THR A 498 11.73 21.56 15.04
C THR A 498 12.71 22.09 14.01
N GLY A 499 12.25 23.08 13.24
CA GLY A 499 13.15 23.97 12.51
C GLY A 499 13.75 24.97 13.49
N ASN A 500 15.09 25.04 13.51
CA ASN A 500 15.93 25.99 14.23
C ASN A 500 15.27 27.35 14.52
N ALA A 501 14.79 27.53 15.74
CA ALA A 501 14.70 28.86 16.35
C ALA A 501 16.08 29.21 16.94
N ALA A 502 17.06 29.51 16.08
CA ALA A 502 18.28 30.24 16.43
C ALA A 502 19.00 30.65 15.14
N GLY A 503 18.87 31.92 14.79
CA GLY A 503 19.50 32.59 13.65
C GLY A 503 18.97 34.00 13.54
#